data_AF-A0A7D4PVM7-F1
#
_entry.id   AF-A0A7D4PVM7-F1
#
_cell.length_a   1.000
_cell.length_b   1.000
_cell.length_c   1.000
_cell.angle_alpha   90.00
_cell.angle_beta   90.00
_cell.angle_gamma   90.00
#
_symmetry.space_group_name_H-M   'P 1'
#
loop_
_entity.id
_entity.type
_entity.pdbx_description
1 polymer ?
#
loop_
_entity_poly.entity_id
_entity_poly.type
_entity_poly.pdbx_seq_one_letter_code
_entity_poly.pdbx_strand_id
1 'polypeptide(L)'
;MERQIFETQKQALIKLIDEYLTQKHSIEHKAGLYHILGIINQHTYDNRLHLKGTITHTIIDSLQLDYLLGEKLIRFDENIS
;
A
#
# COMPACT_ATOMS: atom_id res chain seq x y z
N MET A 1 11.14 11.44 6.02
CA MET A 1 10.26 10.84 7.05
C MET A 1 11.09 10.16 8.12
N GLU A 2 10.72 10.30 9.39
CA GLU A 2 11.37 9.60 10.50
C GLU A 2 10.98 8.11 10.55
N ARG A 3 11.86 7.26 11.08
CA ARG A 3 11.65 5.79 11.13
C ARG A 3 10.38 5.39 11.86
N GLN A 4 10.10 6.00 13.01
CA GLN A 4 8.89 5.68 13.79
C GLN A 4 7.62 6.05 13.03
N ILE A 5 7.61 7.18 12.32
CA ILE A 5 6.49 7.62 11.49
C ILE A 5 6.30 6.65 10.32
N PHE A 6 7.38 6.24 9.67
CA PHE A 6 7.34 5.27 8.58
C PHE A 6 6.72 3.94 9.00
N GLU A 7 7.22 3.34 10.09
CA GLU A 7 6.68 2.07 10.57
C GLU A 7 5.21 2.21 10.99
N THR A 8 4.85 3.32 11.64
CA THR A 8 3.45 3.57 12.04
C THR A 8 2.53 3.66 10.82
N GLN A 9 2.93 4.41 9.79
CA GLN A 9 2.14 4.56 8.57
C GLN A 9 2.05 3.26 7.77
N LYS A 10 3.17 2.52 7.68
CA LYS A 10 3.22 1.19 7.05
C LYS A 10 2.25 0.23 7.74
N GLN A 11 2.29 0.14 9.07
CA GLN A 11 1.40 -0.75 9.82
C GLN A 11 -0.08 -0.34 9.70
N ALA A 12 -0.36 0.97 9.68
CA ALA A 12 -1.71 1.46 9.46
C ALA A 12 -2.26 1.07 8.08
N LEU A 13 -1.42 1.12 7.03
CA LEU A 13 -1.81 0.66 5.68
C LEU A 13 -2.02 -0.84 5.62
N ILE A 14 -1.15 -1.64 6.23
CA ILE A 14 -1.31 -3.10 6.29
C ILE A 14 -2.66 -3.44 6.93
N LYS A 15 -2.94 -2.84 8.09
CA LYS A 15 -4.21 -3.05 8.80
C LYS A 15 -5.42 -2.66 7.96
N LEU A 16 -5.34 -1.53 7.25
CA LEU A 16 -6.40 -1.09 6.35
C LEU A 16 -6.63 -2.11 5.23
N ILE A 17 -5.57 -2.63 4.59
CA ILE A 17 -5.71 -3.64 3.54
C ILE A 17 -6.31 -4.94 4.10
N ASP A 18 -5.90 -5.36 5.29
CA ASP A 18 -6.48 -6.53 5.96
C ASP A 18 -7.98 -6.33 6.24
N GLU A 19 -8.40 -5.14 6.69
CA GLU A 19 -9.81 -4.81 6.87
C GLU A 19 -10.59 -4.92 5.55
N TYR A 20 -10.04 -4.42 4.44
CA TYR A 20 -10.64 -4.61 3.10
C TYR A 20 -10.68 -6.09 2.70
N LEU A 21 -9.64 -6.88 2.96
CA LEU A 21 -9.60 -8.30 2.63
C LEU A 21 -10.67 -9.13 3.36
N THR A 22 -11.08 -8.71 4.57
CA THR A 22 -12.19 -9.35 5.32
C THR A 22 -13.58 -9.06 4.74
N GLN A 23 -13.72 -8.01 3.93
CA GLN A 23 -14.99 -7.66 3.29
C GLN A 23 -15.30 -8.59 2.10
N LYS A 24 -16.57 -8.57 1.68
CA LYS A 24 -17.05 -9.36 0.54
C LYS A 24 -16.72 -8.66 -0.78
N HIS A 25 -15.47 -8.83 -1.23
CA HIS A 25 -15.00 -8.41 -2.55
C HIS A 25 -14.87 -9.59 -3.52
N SER A 26 -14.76 -9.30 -4.81
CA SER A 26 -14.46 -10.31 -5.84
C SER A 26 -13.06 -10.90 -5.66
N ILE A 27 -12.81 -12.06 -6.28
CA ILE A 27 -11.52 -12.73 -6.20
C ILE A 27 -10.41 -11.87 -6.81
N GLU A 28 -10.72 -11.20 -7.93
CA GLU A 28 -9.82 -10.29 -8.65
C GLU A 28 -9.42 -9.11 -7.77
N HIS A 29 -10.38 -8.54 -7.05
CA HIS A 29 -10.15 -7.44 -6.12
C HIS A 29 -9.24 -7.88 -4.96
N LYS A 30 -9.47 -9.07 -4.39
CA LYS A 30 -8.61 -9.63 -3.35
C LYS A 30 -7.20 -9.92 -3.85
N ALA A 31 -7.04 -10.39 -5.09
CA ALA A 31 -5.73 -10.62 -5.70
C ALA A 31 -4.93 -9.31 -5.83
N GLY A 32 -5.57 -8.21 -6.25
CA GLY A 32 -4.95 -6.89 -6.28
C GLY A 32 -4.50 -6.41 -4.88
N LEU A 33 -5.35 -6.60 -3.86
CA LEU A 33 -5.01 -6.28 -2.48
C LEU A 33 -3.82 -7.10 -1.94
N TYR A 34 -3.77 -8.40 -2.22
CA TYR A 34 -2.62 -9.24 -1.85
C TYR A 34 -1.34 -8.83 -2.55
N HIS A 35 -1.42 -8.42 -3.82
CA HIS A 35 -0.27 -7.92 -4.56
C HIS A 35 0.30 -6.65 -3.92
N ILE A 36 -0.55 -5.68 -3.60
CA ILE A 36 -0.16 -4.43 -2.92
C ILE A 36 0.42 -4.71 -1.53
N LEU A 37 -0.20 -5.61 -0.77
CA LEU A 37 0.30 -6.02 0.53
C LEU A 37 1.72 -6.60 0.43
N GLY A 38 1.99 -7.38 -0.62
CA GLY A 38 3.33 -7.87 -0.94
C GLY A 38 4.35 -6.75 -1.13
N ILE A 39 3.99 -5.71 -1.91
CA ILE A 39 4.86 -4.55 -2.16
C ILE A 39 5.11 -3.74 -0.88
N ILE A 40 4.06 -3.49 -0.09
CA ILE A 40 4.20 -2.76 1.19
C ILE A 40 5.11 -3.54 2.15
N ASN A 41 5.01 -4.86 2.18
CA ASN A 41 5.87 -5.68 3.04
C ASN A 41 7.35 -5.65 2.63
N GLN A 42 7.65 -5.45 1.34
CA GLN A 42 9.02 -5.25 0.85
C GLN A 42 9.63 -3.90 1.27
N HIS A 43 8.80 -2.91 1.58
CA HIS A 43 9.28 -1.62 2.06
C HIS A 43 9.83 -1.76 3.48
N THR A 44 11.10 -1.41 3.65
CA THR A 44 11.76 -1.20 4.92
C THR A 44 12.16 0.25 5.02
N TYR A 45 12.40 0.76 6.23
CA TYR A 45 12.87 2.13 6.38
C TYR A 45 14.13 2.41 5.55
N ASP A 46 15.01 1.41 5.42
CA ASP A 46 16.32 1.55 4.79
C ASP A 46 16.23 1.54 3.26
N ASN A 47 15.27 0.81 2.67
CA ASN A 47 15.07 0.76 1.21
C ASN A 47 13.96 1.69 0.69
N ARG A 48 13.27 2.41 1.58
CA ARG A 48 12.05 3.18 1.25
C ARG A 48 12.24 4.20 0.12
N LEU A 49 13.42 4.81 0.03
CA LEU A 49 13.74 5.79 -1.02
C LEU A 49 13.96 5.13 -2.37
N HIS A 50 14.48 3.89 -2.37
CA HIS A 50 14.70 3.12 -3.59
C HIS A 50 13.39 2.59 -4.17
N LEU A 51 12.44 2.23 -3.30
CA LEU A 51 11.14 1.70 -3.68
C LEU A 51 10.06 2.79 -3.84
N LYS A 52 10.40 4.06 -3.63
CA LYS A 52 9.48 5.19 -3.81
C LYS A 52 8.87 5.18 -5.23
N GLY A 53 7.56 5.33 -5.31
CA GLY A 53 6.79 5.32 -6.56
C GLY A 53 6.30 3.92 -6.98
N THR A 54 6.81 2.85 -6.36
CA THR A 54 6.44 1.47 -6.74
C THR A 54 4.97 1.19 -6.46
N ILE A 55 4.47 1.66 -5.31
CA ILE A 55 3.07 1.46 -4.91
C ILE A 55 2.15 2.25 -5.86
N THR A 56 2.50 3.51 -6.15
CA THR A 56 1.74 4.38 -7.04
C THR A 56 1.63 3.80 -8.44
N HIS A 57 2.73 3.35 -9.04
CA HIS A 57 2.71 2.72 -10.36
C HIS A 57 1.85 1.44 -10.38
N THR A 58 1.98 0.61 -9.35
CA THR A 58 1.20 -0.64 -9.25
C THR A 58 -0.30 -0.39 -9.17
N ILE A 59 -0.72 0.65 -8.45
CA ILE A 59 -2.15 1.00 -8.31
C ILE A 59 -2.73 1.48 -9.64
N ILE A 60 -1.96 2.28 -10.39
CA ILE A 60 -2.38 2.78 -11.71
C ILE A 60 -2.63 1.60 -12.67
N ASP A 61 -1.79 0.57 -12.61
CA ASP A 61 -1.94 -0.63 -13.44
C ASP A 61 -3.05 -1.59 -12.94
N SER A 62 -3.38 -1.53 -11.64
CA SER A 62 -4.39 -2.35 -10.98
C SER A 62 -5.76 -1.65 -10.92
N LEU A 63 -6.48 -1.67 -12.05
CA LEU A 63 -7.75 -0.97 -12.34
C LEU A 63 -8.99 -1.32 -11.47
N GLN A 64 -8.86 -1.90 -10.27
CA GLN A 64 -10.02 -2.29 -9.44
C GLN A 64 -9.90 -1.97 -7.94
N LEU A 65 -9.04 -1.03 -7.53
CA LEU A 65 -9.01 -0.59 -6.14
C LEU A 65 -10.08 0.45 -5.83
N ASP A 66 -10.60 0.37 -4.61
CA ASP A 66 -11.40 1.44 -4.03
C ASP A 66 -10.62 2.76 -4.04
N TYR A 67 -11.25 3.83 -4.50
CA TYR A 67 -10.62 5.14 -4.67
C TYR A 67 -9.98 5.66 -3.37
N LEU A 68 -10.66 5.50 -2.23
CA LEU A 68 -10.16 5.97 -0.93
C LEU A 68 -8.92 5.18 -0.49
N LEU A 69 -8.90 3.88 -0.77
CA LEU A 69 -7.72 3.05 -0.50
C LEU A 69 -6.55 3.44 -1.41
N GLY A 70 -6.82 3.63 -2.71
CA GLY A 70 -5.83 4.09 -3.69
C GLY A 70 -5.17 5.41 -3.27
N GLU A 71 -5.96 6.39 -2.85
CA GLU A 71 -5.45 7.70 -2.41
C GLU A 71 -4.52 7.57 -1.19
N LYS A 72 -4.88 6.75 -0.20
CA LYS A 72 -4.05 6.54 1.00
C LYS A 72 -2.70 5.90 0.67
N LEU A 73 -2.71 4.96 -0.27
CA LEU A 73 -1.50 4.27 -0.72
C LEU A 73 -0.56 5.21 -1.49
N ILE A 74 -1.11 5.99 -2.42
CA ILE A 74 -0.35 7.01 -3.18
C ILE A 74 0.28 8.02 -2.22
N ARG A 75 -0.51 8.56 -1.27
CA ARG A 75 0.01 9.50 -0.27
C ARG A 75 1.14 8.94 0.57
N PHE A 76 1.07 7.67 0.96
CA PHE A 76 2.17 7.05 1.70
C PHE A 76 3.45 6.99 0.87
N ASP A 77 3.32 6.54 -0.38
CA ASP A 77 4.44 6.40 -1.31
C ASP A 77 5.09 7.75 -1.65
N GLU A 78 4.29 8.80 -1.84
CA GLU A 78 4.79 10.16 -2.10
C GLU A 78 5.53 10.76 -0.90
N ASN A 79 5.03 10.52 0.32
CA ASN A 79 5.58 11.09 1.55
C ASN A 79 6.72 10.27 2.17
N ILE A 80 7.06 9.12 1.59
CA ILE A 80 8.02 8.15 2.13
C ILE A 80 9.44 8.70 2.32
N SER A 81 9.77 9.80 1.63
CA SER A 81 11.09 10.46 1.67
C SER A 81 11.41 11.06 3.03
#